data_AF-A0A7C2B8J2-F1
#
_entry.id   AF-A0A7C2B8J2-F1
#
_cell.length_a   1.000
_cell.length_b   1.000
_cell.length_c   1.000
_cell.angle_alpha   90.00
_cell.angle_beta   90.00
_cell.angle_gamma   90.00
#
_symmetry.space_group_name_H-M   'P 1'
#
loop_
_entity.id
_entity.type
_entity.pdbx_description
1 polymer ?
#
loop_
_entity_poly.entity_id
_entity_poly.type
_entity_poly.pdbx_seq_one_letter_code
_entity_poly.pdbx_strand_id
1 'polypeptide(L)'
;MKTLILNEEAVDELLAAIKYAKRSNHRVLLALTGNNEGNLVLAAVEALNLFLTIREPRREGILYVYHAFYEDGCARREAFEKAEKLTKNIVYVPYHEVEKILGRTFDAAVIDLVNNLEPNDIGRLAGVVEGGGLYILIMPSFNRLEKIVTRFQSMLLTPQHGPEKLRRFFEQRFVAKLLSRKGIMVFDVDNKNIIKYFNLPKKIPAYKKKEIEIPTDREFPAAIYEMAVTEDQVRVLKILESLYEKPEPGRKRVVVITADRGRGKSSVVGLGIAALAHKLRRAKGRCRVLVTAPSESNVQELFRFAKLGLENLGHKLEVEERQDLVVGLRAKGVEVFYLKPIEAVTQRADIVAVDEAASLQVPMLFAL
;
A
#
# COMPACT_ATOMS: atom_id res chain seq x y z
N MET A 1 -18.96 -26.85 21.89
CA MET A 1 -19.60 -25.67 21.29
C MET A 1 -18.58 -24.54 21.29
N LYS A 2 -18.14 -24.06 20.12
CA LYS A 2 -17.36 -22.82 20.06
C LYS A 2 -18.32 -21.68 20.44
N THR A 3 -18.07 -20.98 21.53
CA THR A 3 -18.85 -19.80 21.90
C THR A 3 -18.55 -18.71 20.89
N LEU A 4 -19.49 -18.41 20.00
CA LEU A 4 -19.37 -17.31 19.06
C LEU A 4 -19.28 -15.98 19.83
N ILE A 5 -18.36 -15.11 19.40
CA ILE A 5 -18.21 -13.76 19.97
C ILE A 5 -19.10 -12.78 19.21
N LEU A 6 -19.11 -12.84 17.88
CA LEU A 6 -20.05 -12.09 17.06
C LEU A 6 -21.45 -12.67 17.24
N ASN A 7 -22.41 -11.81 17.60
CA ASN A 7 -23.81 -12.19 17.66
C ASN A 7 -24.42 -12.31 16.25
N GLU A 8 -25.59 -12.96 16.12
CA GLU A 8 -26.22 -13.22 14.81
C GLU A 8 -26.43 -11.94 14.00
N GLU A 9 -26.85 -10.86 14.66
CA GLU A 9 -27.04 -9.54 14.04
C GLU A 9 -25.74 -8.99 13.43
N ALA A 10 -24.61 -9.09 14.15
CA ALA A 10 -23.31 -8.63 13.68
C ALA A 10 -22.77 -9.48 12.53
N VAL A 11 -23.06 -10.79 12.55
CA VAL A 11 -22.70 -11.71 11.47
C VAL A 11 -23.43 -11.32 10.18
N ASP A 12 -24.75 -11.11 10.25
CA ASP A 12 -25.58 -10.75 9.10
C ASP A 12 -25.17 -9.39 8.50
N GLU A 13 -24.97 -8.40 9.38
CA GLU A 13 -24.53 -7.05 9.02
C GLU A 13 -23.15 -7.08 8.32
N LEU A 14 -22.20 -7.85 8.86
CA LEU A 14 -20.87 -8.01 8.27
C LEU A 14 -20.92 -8.74 6.92
N LEU A 15 -21.68 -9.83 6.80
CA LEU A 15 -21.84 -10.57 5.54
C LEU A 15 -22.46 -9.68 4.45
N ALA A 16 -23.47 -8.87 4.79
CA ALA A 16 -24.06 -7.90 3.87
C ALA A 16 -23.03 -6.87 3.40
N ALA A 17 -22.21 -6.34 4.32
CA ALA A 17 -21.16 -5.38 4.01
C ALA A 17 -20.04 -5.99 3.13
N ILE A 18 -19.65 -7.24 3.35
CA ILE A 18 -18.65 -7.93 2.52
C ILE A 18 -19.20 -8.17 1.10
N LYS A 19 -20.47 -8.59 0.96
CA LYS A 19 -21.13 -8.72 -0.35
C LYS A 19 -21.19 -7.37 -1.08
N TYR A 20 -21.51 -6.30 -0.35
CA TYR A 20 -21.48 -4.94 -0.86
C TYR A 20 -20.08 -4.55 -1.32
N ALA A 21 -19.05 -4.79 -0.51
CA ALA A 21 -17.67 -4.46 -0.79
C ALA A 21 -17.22 -5.12 -2.10
N LYS A 22 -17.44 -6.44 -2.22
CA LYS A 22 -17.14 -7.22 -3.43
C LYS A 22 -17.83 -6.67 -4.67
N ARG A 23 -19.11 -6.32 -4.57
CA ARG A 23 -19.90 -5.82 -5.72
C ARG A 23 -19.50 -4.40 -6.15
N SER A 24 -19.23 -3.52 -5.19
CA SER A 24 -18.92 -2.10 -5.43
C SER A 24 -17.42 -1.83 -5.60
N ASN A 25 -16.56 -2.84 -5.39
CA ASN A 25 -15.11 -2.68 -5.31
C ASN A 25 -14.67 -1.67 -4.23
N HIS A 26 -15.48 -1.49 -3.19
CA HIS A 26 -15.15 -0.64 -2.03
C HIS A 26 -14.55 -1.47 -0.91
N ARG A 27 -13.80 -0.81 -0.02
CA ARG A 27 -13.26 -1.42 1.20
C ARG A 27 -14.20 -1.15 2.36
N VAL A 28 -14.39 -2.15 3.20
CA VAL A 28 -15.15 -2.03 4.45
C VAL A 28 -14.23 -2.31 5.63
N LEU A 29 -14.57 -1.76 6.80
CA LEU A 29 -13.77 -1.90 8.00
C LEU A 29 -14.64 -2.36 9.18
N LEU A 30 -14.19 -3.37 9.89
CA LEU A 30 -14.70 -3.79 11.18
C LEU A 30 -13.70 -3.36 12.26
N ALA A 31 -14.15 -2.56 13.23
CA ALA A 31 -13.38 -2.26 14.43
C ALA A 31 -13.92 -3.07 15.61
N LEU A 32 -13.09 -3.98 16.13
CA LEU A 32 -13.35 -4.77 17.31
C LEU A 32 -12.73 -4.07 18.51
N THR A 33 -13.55 -3.69 19.48
CA THR A 33 -13.12 -2.97 20.69
C THR A 33 -13.48 -3.75 21.94
N GLY A 34 -12.59 -3.77 22.93
CA GLY A 34 -12.80 -4.48 24.18
C GLY A 34 -11.53 -4.55 25.01
N ASN A 35 -11.62 -5.07 26.23
CA ASN A 35 -10.50 -5.31 27.12
C ASN A 35 -10.15 -6.80 27.22
N ASN A 36 -11.06 -7.71 26.83
CA ASN A 36 -10.75 -9.13 26.73
C ASN A 36 -10.03 -9.45 25.41
N GLU A 37 -8.71 -9.62 25.50
CA GLU A 37 -7.84 -9.89 24.35
C GLU A 37 -8.15 -11.23 23.65
N GLY A 38 -8.62 -12.23 24.40
CA GLY A 38 -9.06 -13.51 23.83
C GLY A 38 -10.31 -13.33 22.96
N ASN A 39 -11.31 -12.59 23.43
CA ASN A 39 -12.52 -12.29 22.66
C ASN A 39 -12.20 -11.44 21.42
N LEU A 40 -11.28 -10.48 21.54
CA LEU A 40 -10.79 -9.68 20.41
C LEU A 40 -10.21 -10.56 19.30
N VAL A 41 -9.33 -11.50 19.65
CA VAL A 41 -8.72 -12.43 18.71
C VAL A 41 -9.77 -13.37 18.08
N LEU A 42 -10.65 -13.95 18.90
CA LEU A 42 -11.70 -14.86 18.42
C LEU A 42 -12.68 -14.15 17.48
N ALA A 43 -13.11 -12.92 17.80
CA ALA A 43 -13.98 -12.13 16.93
C ALA A 43 -13.28 -11.77 15.61
N ALA A 44 -11.97 -11.50 15.62
CA ALA A 44 -11.22 -11.23 14.41
C ALA A 44 -11.13 -12.47 13.50
N VAL A 45 -10.93 -13.65 14.10
CA VAL A 45 -10.96 -14.95 13.40
C VAL A 45 -12.35 -15.22 12.84
N GLU A 46 -13.42 -15.00 13.59
CA GLU A 46 -14.80 -15.14 13.11
C GLU A 46 -15.09 -14.22 11.92
N ALA A 47 -14.75 -12.93 12.03
CA ALA A 47 -14.93 -11.96 10.96
C ALA A 47 -14.12 -12.31 9.69
N LEU A 48 -12.87 -12.75 9.85
CA LEU A 48 -12.05 -13.20 8.74
C LEU A 48 -12.67 -14.42 8.06
N ASN A 49 -13.13 -15.41 8.84
CA ASN A 49 -13.74 -16.61 8.30
C ASN A 49 -15.03 -16.32 7.54
N LEU A 50 -15.86 -15.37 8.01
CA LEU A 50 -17.02 -14.88 7.27
C LEU A 50 -16.63 -14.26 5.93
N PHE A 51 -15.56 -13.47 5.90
CA PHE A 51 -15.00 -12.93 4.66
C PHE A 51 -14.57 -14.02 3.68
N LEU A 52 -13.89 -15.05 4.18
CA LEU A 52 -13.42 -16.18 3.38
C LEU A 52 -14.56 -17.01 2.77
N THR A 53 -15.76 -17.02 3.39
CA THR A 53 -16.94 -17.68 2.79
C THR A 53 -17.45 -17.00 1.51
N ILE A 54 -17.16 -15.69 1.33
CA ILE A 54 -17.63 -14.91 0.18
C ILE A 54 -16.51 -14.75 -0.87
N ARG A 55 -15.25 -14.79 -0.44
CA ARG A 55 -14.09 -14.50 -1.26
C ARG A 55 -12.92 -15.40 -0.88
N GLU A 56 -12.51 -16.25 -1.82
CA GLU A 56 -11.27 -17.01 -1.69
C GLU A 56 -10.06 -16.07 -1.71
N PRO A 57 -9.04 -16.28 -0.84
CA PRO A 57 -7.82 -15.51 -0.86
C PRO A 57 -7.11 -15.62 -2.20
N ARG A 58 -6.66 -14.49 -2.73
CA ARG A 58 -5.79 -14.40 -3.90
C ARG A 58 -4.33 -14.58 -3.48
N ARG A 59 -3.43 -14.34 -4.43
CA ARG A 59 -1.99 -14.62 -4.34
C ARG A 59 -1.32 -14.09 -3.07
N GLU A 60 -1.59 -12.85 -2.67
CA GLU A 60 -0.98 -12.22 -1.49
C GLU A 60 -1.69 -12.59 -0.17
N GLY A 61 -2.92 -13.09 -0.24
CA GLY A 61 -3.67 -13.59 0.91
C GLY A 61 -4.08 -12.52 1.90
N ILE A 62 -3.92 -12.85 3.18
CA ILE A 62 -4.36 -12.05 4.33
C ILE A 62 -3.13 -11.48 5.05
N LEU A 63 -3.22 -10.24 5.51
CA LEU A 63 -2.18 -9.61 6.32
C LEU A 63 -2.58 -9.62 7.80
N TYR A 64 -1.64 -9.93 8.70
CA TYR A 64 -1.77 -9.71 10.14
C TYR A 64 -0.61 -8.85 10.64
N VAL A 65 -0.92 -7.66 11.17
CA VAL A 65 0.10 -6.71 11.67
C VAL A 65 0.05 -6.63 13.20
N TYR A 66 1.22 -6.73 13.84
CA TYR A 66 1.35 -6.79 15.30
C TYR A 66 2.61 -6.14 15.85
N HIS A 67 2.64 -5.87 17.16
CA HIS A 67 3.80 -5.28 17.83
C HIS A 67 4.69 -6.38 18.44
N ALA A 68 5.76 -6.76 17.74
CA ALA A 68 6.70 -7.80 18.21
C ALA A 68 7.53 -7.44 19.46
N PHE A 69 7.53 -6.16 19.87
CA PHE A 69 8.23 -5.71 21.08
C PHE A 69 7.39 -5.82 22.35
N TYR A 70 6.15 -6.29 22.25
CA TYR A 70 5.23 -6.44 23.36
C TYR A 70 4.85 -7.92 23.50
N GLU A 71 5.06 -8.51 24.67
CA GLU A 71 4.79 -9.93 24.92
C GLU A 71 3.32 -10.30 24.66
N ASP A 72 2.39 -9.43 25.05
CA ASP A 72 0.96 -9.58 24.78
C ASP A 72 0.63 -9.44 23.28
N GLY A 73 1.33 -8.58 22.55
CA GLY A 73 1.25 -8.50 21.09
C GLY A 73 1.67 -9.79 20.38
N CYS A 74 2.76 -10.41 20.82
CA CYS A 74 3.18 -11.73 20.34
C CYS A 74 2.18 -12.83 20.71
N ALA A 75 1.66 -12.80 21.94
CA ALA A 75 0.68 -13.77 22.41
C ALA A 75 -0.64 -13.71 21.62
N ARG A 76 -1.14 -12.51 21.28
CA ARG A 76 -2.34 -12.35 20.43
C ARG A 76 -2.11 -12.86 19.02
N ARG A 77 -0.95 -12.59 18.41
CA ARG A 77 -0.56 -13.14 17.11
C ARG A 77 -0.57 -14.68 17.13
N GLU A 78 0.05 -15.29 18.14
CA GLU A 78 0.06 -16.74 18.32
C GLU A 78 -1.34 -17.34 18.55
N ALA A 79 -2.15 -16.66 19.37
CA ALA A 79 -3.53 -17.08 19.62
C ALA A 79 -4.36 -17.03 18.32
N PHE A 80 -4.18 -15.97 17.52
CA PHE A 80 -4.82 -15.84 16.21
C PHE A 80 -4.38 -16.97 15.28
N GLU A 81 -3.07 -17.22 15.17
CA GLU A 81 -2.50 -18.29 14.34
C GLU A 81 -3.02 -19.69 14.72
N LYS A 82 -3.19 -19.96 16.03
CA LYS A 82 -3.75 -21.23 16.52
C LYS A 82 -5.26 -21.36 16.29
N ALA A 83 -5.99 -20.24 16.36
CA ALA A 83 -7.44 -20.20 16.24
C ALA A 83 -7.91 -20.24 14.78
N GLU A 84 -7.17 -19.62 13.88
CA GLU A 84 -7.45 -19.57 12.44
C GLU A 84 -7.10 -20.92 11.78
N LYS A 85 -8.06 -21.48 11.04
CA LYS A 85 -7.97 -22.85 10.49
C LYS A 85 -8.42 -22.96 9.04
N LEU A 86 -9.08 -21.95 8.48
CA LEU A 86 -9.61 -21.99 7.11
C LEU A 86 -8.56 -21.60 6.08
N THR A 87 -7.60 -20.74 6.42
CA THR A 87 -6.52 -20.37 5.52
C THR A 87 -5.15 -20.39 6.18
N LYS A 88 -4.15 -20.88 5.44
CA LYS A 88 -2.73 -20.75 5.80
C LYS A 88 -2.03 -19.61 5.06
N ASN A 89 -2.72 -18.94 4.12
CA ASN A 89 -2.17 -17.83 3.34
C ASN A 89 -2.29 -16.52 4.12
N ILE A 90 -1.60 -16.45 5.27
CA ILE A 90 -1.56 -15.30 6.17
C ILE A 90 -0.11 -14.87 6.32
N VAL A 91 0.15 -13.61 6.00
CA VAL A 91 1.46 -12.98 6.17
C VAL A 91 1.46 -12.21 7.48
N TYR A 92 2.28 -12.65 8.44
CA TYR A 92 2.46 -11.96 9.72
C TYR A 92 3.60 -10.96 9.61
N VAL A 93 3.32 -9.68 9.89
CA VAL A 93 4.30 -8.60 9.75
C VAL A 93 4.36 -7.80 11.04
N PRO A 94 5.52 -7.69 11.70
CA PRO A 94 5.65 -6.78 12.83
C PRO A 94 5.67 -5.32 12.34
N TYR A 95 5.18 -4.38 13.14
CA TYR A 95 5.06 -2.96 12.72
C TYR A 95 6.38 -2.34 12.21
N HIS A 96 7.52 -2.69 12.80
CA HIS A 96 8.83 -2.18 12.38
C HIS A 96 9.29 -2.73 11.01
N GLU A 97 8.59 -3.72 10.45
CA GLU A 97 8.85 -4.28 9.12
C GLU A 97 7.74 -3.97 8.10
N VAL A 98 6.76 -3.13 8.44
CA VAL A 98 5.67 -2.74 7.51
C VAL A 98 6.22 -2.13 6.22
N GLU A 99 7.44 -1.59 6.24
CA GLU A 99 8.12 -1.08 5.04
C GLU A 99 8.33 -2.15 3.95
N LYS A 100 8.50 -3.42 4.34
CA LYS A 100 8.70 -4.56 3.42
C LYS A 100 7.45 -4.93 2.63
N ILE A 101 6.26 -4.54 3.11
CA ILE A 101 4.98 -4.85 2.44
C ILE A 101 4.39 -3.65 1.71
N LEU A 102 5.07 -2.50 1.70
CA LEU A 102 4.61 -1.35 0.96
C LEU A 102 4.65 -1.66 -0.54
N GLY A 103 3.54 -1.43 -1.24
CA GLY A 103 3.39 -1.77 -2.66
C GLY A 103 2.76 -3.15 -2.90
N ARG A 104 2.67 -4.00 -1.86
CA ARG A 104 1.87 -5.24 -1.90
C ARG A 104 0.41 -4.92 -1.57
N THR A 105 -0.49 -5.76 -2.07
CA THR A 105 -1.94 -5.61 -1.85
C THR A 105 -2.56 -6.94 -1.45
N PHE A 106 -3.26 -6.96 -0.31
CA PHE A 106 -3.89 -8.12 0.34
C PHE A 106 -5.41 -8.08 0.20
N ASP A 107 -6.07 -9.23 0.34
CA ASP A 107 -7.55 -9.31 0.28
C ASP A 107 -8.20 -8.79 1.58
N ALA A 108 -7.56 -9.04 2.72
CA ALA A 108 -7.97 -8.50 4.00
C ALA A 108 -6.74 -8.26 4.90
N ALA A 109 -6.90 -7.40 5.91
CA ALA A 109 -5.86 -7.12 6.89
C ALA A 109 -6.44 -7.06 8.31
N VAL A 110 -5.86 -7.85 9.20
CA VAL A 110 -6.03 -7.73 10.65
C VAL A 110 -4.93 -6.83 11.19
N ILE A 111 -5.30 -5.71 11.79
CA ILE A 111 -4.39 -4.70 12.31
C ILE A 111 -4.57 -4.64 13.83
N ASP A 112 -3.57 -5.14 14.57
CA ASP A 112 -3.56 -5.10 16.02
C ASP A 112 -3.07 -3.74 16.52
N LEU A 113 -3.98 -2.98 17.13
CA LEU A 113 -3.77 -1.63 17.67
C LEU A 113 -3.83 -1.61 19.20
N VAL A 114 -3.83 -2.77 19.88
CA VAL A 114 -3.97 -2.84 21.34
C VAL A 114 -2.81 -2.16 22.06
N ASN A 115 -1.57 -2.38 21.61
CA ASN A 115 -0.37 -1.83 22.27
C ASN A 115 -0.03 -0.41 21.82
N ASN A 116 -0.27 -0.06 20.55
CA ASN A 116 0.11 1.24 20.03
C ASN A 116 -0.77 1.63 18.85
N LEU A 117 -1.33 2.84 18.92
CA LEU A 117 -2.09 3.49 17.86
C LEU A 117 -1.28 4.68 17.34
N GLU A 118 -0.47 4.45 16.30
CA GLU A 118 0.36 5.50 15.69
C GLU A 118 -0.23 5.99 14.35
N PRO A 119 -0.31 7.32 14.10
CA PRO A 119 -0.85 7.86 12.85
C PRO A 119 -0.13 7.34 11.60
N ASN A 120 1.20 7.22 11.66
CA ASN A 120 2.02 6.79 10.53
C ASN A 120 1.73 5.34 10.13
N ASP A 121 1.56 4.45 11.11
CA ASP A 121 1.23 3.05 10.88
C ASP A 121 -0.13 2.91 10.18
N ILE A 122 -1.15 3.63 10.66
CA ILE A 122 -2.46 3.68 10.02
C ILE A 122 -2.34 4.20 8.58
N GLY A 123 -1.54 5.25 8.36
CA GLY A 123 -1.31 5.82 7.02
C GLY A 123 -0.62 4.84 6.06
N ARG A 124 0.38 4.09 6.55
CA ARG A 124 1.11 3.07 5.78
C ARG A 124 0.20 1.89 5.42
N LEU A 125 -0.65 1.47 6.36
CA LEU A 125 -1.54 0.32 6.21
C LEU A 125 -2.85 0.63 5.50
N ALA A 126 -3.30 1.89 5.40
CA ALA A 126 -4.57 2.24 4.76
C ALA A 126 -4.67 1.83 3.26
N GLY A 127 -3.53 1.63 2.60
CA GLY A 127 -3.45 1.25 1.18
C GLY A 127 -3.21 -0.22 0.90
N VAL A 128 -3.03 -1.07 1.92
CA VAL A 128 -2.56 -2.46 1.72
C VAL A 128 -3.67 -3.44 1.38
N VAL A 129 -4.94 -3.09 1.61
CA VAL A 129 -6.09 -3.93 1.22
C VAL A 129 -6.69 -3.45 -0.09
N GLU A 130 -6.97 -4.37 -1.00
CA GLU A 130 -7.58 -4.09 -2.31
C GLU A 130 -9.08 -3.71 -2.22
N GLY A 131 -9.62 -3.22 -3.33
CA GLY A 131 -11.06 -3.02 -3.49
C GLY A 131 -11.84 -4.32 -3.27
N GLY A 132 -12.98 -4.22 -2.60
CA GLY A 132 -13.77 -5.36 -2.16
C GLY A 132 -13.15 -6.16 -1.01
N GLY A 133 -12.10 -5.65 -0.38
CA GLY A 133 -11.46 -6.26 0.79
C GLY A 133 -12.01 -5.76 2.13
N LEU A 134 -11.51 -6.38 3.20
CA LEU A 134 -11.92 -6.14 4.59
C LEU A 134 -10.73 -5.71 5.46
N TYR A 135 -10.88 -4.61 6.19
CA TYR A 135 -10.01 -4.31 7.33
C TYR A 135 -10.67 -4.80 8.62
N ILE A 136 -9.90 -5.44 9.49
CA ILE A 136 -10.29 -5.82 10.84
C ILE A 136 -9.31 -5.13 11.80
N LEU A 137 -9.79 -4.14 12.54
CA LEU A 137 -8.99 -3.49 13.58
C LEU A 137 -9.27 -4.18 14.90
N ILE A 138 -8.21 -4.57 15.61
CA ILE A 138 -8.30 -5.03 17.00
C ILE A 138 -7.79 -3.90 17.88
N MET A 139 -8.62 -3.39 18.79
CA MET A 139 -8.26 -2.22 19.60
C MET A 139 -8.79 -2.35 21.04
N PRO A 140 -8.19 -1.62 22.00
CA PRO A 140 -8.69 -1.64 23.36
C PRO A 140 -10.07 -0.95 23.43
N SER A 141 -10.79 -1.11 24.54
CA SER A 141 -12.00 -0.32 24.79
C SER A 141 -11.71 1.18 24.64
N PHE A 142 -12.67 1.98 24.15
CA PHE A 142 -12.45 3.42 23.96
C PHE A 142 -12.02 4.13 25.25
N ASN A 143 -12.53 3.70 26.41
CA ASN A 143 -12.11 4.22 27.71
C ASN A 143 -10.63 3.89 28.01
N ARG A 144 -10.19 2.65 27.73
CA ARG A 144 -8.80 2.24 27.91
C ARG A 144 -7.88 2.96 26.91
N LEU A 145 -8.32 3.17 25.67
CA LEU A 145 -7.55 3.88 24.64
C LEU A 145 -7.14 5.29 25.07
N GLU A 146 -8.01 6.02 25.77
CA GLU A 146 -7.72 7.37 26.27
C GLU A 146 -6.77 7.39 27.48
N LYS A 147 -6.56 6.24 28.12
CA LYS A 147 -5.75 6.09 29.33
C LYS A 147 -4.38 5.49 29.07
N ILE A 148 -4.24 4.61 28.08
CA ILE A 148 -2.96 3.97 27.76
C ILE A 148 -1.95 5.04 27.35
N VAL A 149 -0.76 4.99 27.95
CA VAL A 149 0.42 5.73 27.49
C VAL A 149 1.26 4.76 26.67
N THR A 150 1.23 4.91 25.35
CA THR A 150 2.00 4.08 24.43
C THR A 150 3.44 4.56 24.36
N ARG A 151 4.36 3.71 23.87
CA ARG A 151 5.76 4.09 23.63
C ARG A 151 5.87 5.34 22.74
N PHE A 152 5.04 5.44 21.70
CA PHE A 152 4.99 6.61 20.82
C PHE A 152 4.64 7.89 21.61
N GLN A 153 3.62 7.82 22.46
CA GLN A 153 3.22 8.98 23.27
C GLN A 153 4.26 9.35 24.33
N SER A 154 4.97 8.37 24.90
CA SER A 154 6.11 8.62 25.78
C SER A 154 7.23 9.40 25.09
N MET A 155 7.44 9.21 23.78
CA MET A 155 8.41 10.00 23.01
C MET A 155 7.98 11.45 22.77
N LEU A 156 6.70 11.78 22.99
CA LEU A 156 6.18 13.15 22.90
C LEU A 156 6.35 13.92 24.22
N LEU A 157 6.70 13.23 25.31
CA LEU A 157 6.92 13.85 26.60
C LEU A 157 8.26 14.60 26.61
N THR A 158 8.25 15.78 27.23
CA THR A 158 9.48 16.50 27.56
C THR A 158 9.87 16.16 29.00
N PRO A 159 11.16 16.24 29.37
CA PRO A 159 11.64 15.83 30.71
C PRO A 159 10.89 16.45 31.89
N GLN A 160 10.28 17.63 31.71
CA GLN A 160 9.56 18.37 32.76
C GLN A 160 8.06 18.07 32.82
N HIS A 161 7.54 17.21 31.94
CA HIS A 161 6.11 16.94 31.81
C HIS A 161 5.86 15.43 31.93
N GLY A 162 5.05 15.03 32.89
CA GLY A 162 4.65 13.64 33.06
C GLY A 162 3.53 13.22 32.09
N PRO A 163 3.21 11.91 32.06
CA PRO A 163 2.19 11.36 31.17
C PRO A 163 0.78 11.96 31.35
N GLU A 164 0.49 12.51 32.53
CA GLU A 164 -0.78 13.18 32.85
C GLU A 164 -1.06 14.42 31.98
N LYS A 165 -0.02 15.01 31.37
CA LYS A 165 -0.15 16.17 30.48
C LYS A 165 -0.29 15.77 29.00
N LEU A 166 -0.28 14.48 28.67
CA LEU A 166 -0.49 14.01 27.31
C LEU A 166 -1.92 14.28 26.86
N ARG A 167 -2.05 15.07 25.78
CA ARG A 167 -3.35 15.32 25.16
C ARG A 167 -3.73 14.15 24.27
N ARG A 168 -4.98 13.71 24.35
CA ARG A 168 -5.54 12.54 23.63
C ARG A 168 -6.30 12.88 22.34
N PHE A 169 -5.93 13.98 21.69
CA PHE A 169 -6.70 14.49 20.54
C PHE A 169 -6.69 13.54 19.35
N PHE A 170 -5.60 12.79 19.16
CA PHE A 170 -5.52 11.85 18.05
C PHE A 170 -6.46 10.67 18.26
N GLU A 171 -6.45 10.08 19.46
CA GLU A 171 -7.30 8.96 19.86
C GLU A 171 -8.78 9.35 19.79
N GLN A 172 -9.13 10.50 20.37
CA GLN A 172 -10.50 11.06 20.30
C GLN A 172 -10.95 11.27 18.85
N ARG A 173 -10.08 11.85 18.02
CA ARG A 173 -10.37 12.05 16.59
C ARG A 173 -10.50 10.72 15.86
N PHE A 174 -9.66 9.74 16.17
CA PHE A 174 -9.68 8.42 15.55
C PHE A 174 -11.01 7.71 15.85
N VAL A 175 -11.41 7.65 17.12
CA VAL A 175 -12.72 7.11 17.55
C VAL A 175 -13.87 7.86 16.89
N ALA A 176 -13.84 9.20 16.87
CA ALA A 176 -14.86 10.00 16.19
C ALA A 176 -14.94 9.69 14.67
N LYS A 177 -13.81 9.39 14.02
CA LYS A 177 -13.81 8.95 12.62
C LYS A 177 -14.36 7.53 12.46
N LEU A 178 -14.03 6.58 13.33
CA LEU A 178 -14.67 5.25 13.30
C LEU A 178 -16.19 5.36 13.42
N LEU A 179 -16.67 6.23 14.31
CA LEU A 179 -18.09 6.42 14.59
C LEU A 179 -18.85 7.23 13.52
N SER A 180 -18.17 8.00 12.65
CA SER A 180 -18.84 8.85 11.65
C SER A 180 -18.83 8.30 10.22
N ARG A 181 -17.95 7.32 9.90
CA ARG A 181 -17.77 6.85 8.51
C ARG A 181 -18.72 5.71 8.15
N LYS A 182 -19.40 5.83 7.02
CA LYS A 182 -20.43 4.90 6.54
C LYS A 182 -19.96 3.44 6.33
N GLY A 183 -18.74 3.23 5.83
CA GLY A 183 -18.19 1.90 5.53
C GLY A 183 -17.50 1.21 6.71
N ILE A 184 -17.84 1.60 7.95
CA ILE A 184 -17.22 1.08 9.16
C ILE A 184 -18.30 0.51 10.09
N MET A 185 -18.08 -0.68 10.63
CA MET A 185 -18.82 -1.23 11.78
C MET A 185 -17.92 -1.23 13.00
N VAL A 186 -18.50 -0.94 14.17
CA VAL A 186 -17.81 -1.03 15.47
C VAL A 186 -18.56 -2.02 16.35
N PHE A 187 -17.85 -3.03 16.85
CA PHE A 187 -18.40 -4.09 17.69
C PHE A 187 -17.64 -4.18 19.00
N ASP A 188 -18.38 -4.19 20.12
CA ASP A 188 -17.84 -4.40 21.46
C ASP A 188 -17.78 -5.91 21.75
N VAL A 189 -16.58 -6.46 21.88
CA VAL A 189 -16.40 -7.90 22.09
C VAL A 189 -16.64 -8.34 23.53
N ASP A 190 -16.63 -7.42 24.49
CA ASP A 190 -16.88 -7.72 25.90
C ASP A 190 -18.39 -7.76 26.15
N ASN A 191 -19.11 -6.76 25.63
CA ASN A 191 -20.57 -6.65 25.76
C ASN A 191 -21.35 -7.41 24.66
N LYS A 192 -20.67 -7.89 23.63
CA LYS A 192 -21.23 -8.62 22.48
C LYS A 192 -22.35 -7.86 21.77
N ASN A 193 -22.16 -6.56 21.56
CA ASN A 193 -23.12 -5.71 20.87
C ASN A 193 -22.47 -4.81 19.82
N ILE A 194 -23.26 -4.39 18.85
CA ILE A 194 -22.84 -3.45 17.81
C ILE A 194 -22.94 -2.04 18.39
N ILE A 195 -21.81 -1.33 18.49
CA ILE A 195 -21.77 0.10 18.86
C ILE A 195 -22.20 0.94 17.65
N LYS A 196 -21.82 0.50 16.44
CA LYS A 196 -22.14 1.20 15.20
C LYS A 196 -22.26 0.24 14.02
N TYR A 197 -23.37 0.36 13.30
CA TYR A 197 -23.67 -0.37 12.07
C TYR A 197 -22.99 0.25 10.86
N PHE A 198 -22.89 -0.52 9.77
CA PHE A 198 -22.60 0.04 8.47
C PHE A 198 -23.77 0.94 8.02
N ASN A 199 -23.45 1.99 7.28
CA ASN A 199 -24.45 2.83 6.63
C ASN A 199 -24.20 2.83 5.12
N LEU A 200 -24.33 1.64 4.53
CA LEU A 200 -24.05 1.37 3.14
C LEU A 200 -25.34 1.42 2.30
N PRO A 201 -25.33 1.99 1.09
CA PRO A 201 -26.50 1.98 0.23
C PRO A 201 -26.92 0.55 -0.13
N LYS A 202 -28.23 0.25 -0.03
CA LYS A 202 -28.77 -1.08 -0.34
C LYS A 202 -28.66 -1.47 -1.82
N LYS A 203 -28.64 -0.49 -2.74
CA LYS A 203 -28.53 -0.69 -4.18
C LYS A 203 -27.35 0.11 -4.73
N ILE A 204 -26.34 -0.60 -5.24
CA ILE A 204 -25.22 -0.01 -5.99
C ILE A 204 -24.98 -0.80 -7.27
N PRO A 205 -24.73 -0.13 -8.41
CA PRO A 205 -24.30 -0.81 -9.63
C PRO A 205 -23.03 -1.61 -9.38
N ALA A 206 -22.93 -2.80 -9.97
CA ALA A 206 -21.67 -3.55 -9.91
C ALA A 206 -20.55 -2.68 -10.49
N TYR A 207 -19.40 -2.64 -9.82
CA TYR A 207 -18.24 -1.93 -10.33
C TYR A 207 -17.88 -2.48 -11.71
N LYS A 208 -18.00 -1.64 -12.74
CA LYS A 208 -17.53 -1.94 -14.09
C LYS A 208 -16.18 -1.27 -14.25
N LYS A 209 -15.14 -2.06 -14.47
CA LYS A 209 -13.84 -1.52 -14.88
C LYS A 209 -14.07 -0.79 -16.20
N LYS A 210 -13.70 0.49 -16.27
CA LYS A 210 -13.73 1.23 -17.52
C LYS A 210 -12.79 0.57 -18.54
N GLU A 211 -13.23 0.50 -19.78
CA GLU A 211 -12.36 0.09 -20.89
C GLU A 211 -11.31 1.18 -21.11
N ILE A 212 -10.09 0.76 -21.40
CA ILE A 212 -8.96 1.67 -21.57
C ILE A 212 -8.83 1.95 -23.06
N GLU A 213 -8.99 3.21 -23.45
CA GLU A 213 -8.78 3.65 -24.82
C GLU A 213 -7.29 3.93 -25.05
N ILE A 214 -6.71 3.23 -26.03
CA ILE A 214 -5.31 3.41 -26.41
C ILE A 214 -5.23 4.54 -27.45
N PRO A 215 -4.38 5.56 -27.25
CA PRO A 215 -4.21 6.64 -28.22
C PRO A 215 -3.76 6.12 -29.58
N THR A 216 -4.38 6.62 -30.66
CA THR A 216 -4.00 6.33 -32.05
C THR A 216 -2.72 7.06 -32.45
N ASP A 217 -2.64 8.35 -32.10
CA ASP A 217 -1.41 9.12 -32.14
C ASP A 217 -0.53 8.75 -30.95
N ARG A 218 0.54 8.01 -31.18
CA ARG A 218 1.47 7.54 -30.13
C ARG A 218 2.89 7.42 -30.66
N GLU A 219 3.83 7.90 -29.86
CA GLU A 219 5.26 7.67 -30.06
C GLU A 219 5.72 6.34 -29.44
N PHE A 220 5.13 5.95 -28.32
CA PHE A 220 5.46 4.69 -27.66
C PHE A 220 4.75 3.50 -28.33
N PRO A 221 5.36 2.30 -28.29
CA PRO A 221 4.74 1.10 -28.85
C PRO A 221 3.39 0.78 -28.18
N ALA A 222 2.45 0.25 -28.97
CA ALA A 222 1.14 -0.23 -28.52
C ALA A 222 1.23 -1.12 -27.29
N ALA A 223 2.18 -2.06 -27.35
CA ALA A 223 2.43 -3.06 -26.34
C ALA A 223 2.67 -2.48 -24.94
N ILE A 224 3.14 -1.23 -24.82
CA ILE A 224 3.33 -0.57 -23.52
C ILE A 224 2.02 0.03 -23.01
N TYR A 225 1.21 0.63 -23.89
CA TYR A 225 -0.12 1.13 -23.52
C TYR A 225 -1.07 0.01 -23.11
N GLU A 226 -0.99 -1.16 -23.76
CA GLU A 226 -1.79 -2.35 -23.43
C GLU A 226 -1.49 -2.90 -22.03
N MET A 227 -0.34 -2.56 -21.44
CA MET A 227 0.03 -2.94 -20.07
C MET A 227 -0.54 -1.98 -19.02
N ALA A 228 -1.04 -0.80 -19.42
CA ALA A 228 -1.67 0.14 -18.50
C ALA A 228 -3.00 -0.43 -18.01
N VAL A 229 -3.28 -0.30 -16.71
CA VAL A 229 -4.50 -0.81 -16.08
C VAL A 229 -5.52 0.28 -15.76
N THR A 230 -5.18 1.55 -16.00
CA THR A 230 -6.06 2.72 -15.83
C THR A 230 -5.83 3.77 -16.93
N GLU A 231 -6.85 4.57 -17.22
CA GLU A 231 -6.74 5.74 -18.11
C GLU A 231 -5.68 6.75 -17.64
N ASP A 232 -5.52 6.91 -16.32
CA ASP A 232 -4.50 7.80 -15.75
C ASP A 232 -3.08 7.36 -16.15
N GLN A 233 -2.82 6.05 -16.13
CA GLN A 233 -1.55 5.52 -16.59
C GLN A 233 -1.33 5.74 -18.09
N VAL A 234 -2.38 5.59 -18.92
CA VAL A 234 -2.32 5.94 -20.34
C VAL A 234 -1.97 7.41 -20.55
N ARG A 235 -2.61 8.33 -19.79
CA ARG A 235 -2.28 9.76 -19.87
C ARG A 235 -0.84 10.05 -19.45
N VAL A 236 -0.35 9.40 -18.39
CA VAL A 236 1.05 9.54 -17.98
C VAL A 236 2.01 9.05 -19.07
N LEU A 237 1.76 7.88 -19.66
CA LEU A 237 2.56 7.38 -20.78
C LEU A 237 2.59 8.38 -21.94
N LYS A 238 1.44 8.95 -22.30
CA LYS A 238 1.34 9.97 -23.36
C LYS A 238 2.14 11.25 -23.02
N ILE A 239 2.13 11.69 -21.76
CA ILE A 239 2.95 12.83 -21.32
C ILE A 239 4.45 12.49 -21.43
N LEU A 240 4.85 11.27 -21.04
CA LEU A 240 6.24 10.82 -21.11
C LEU A 240 6.78 10.72 -22.55
N GLU A 241 5.91 10.59 -23.56
CA GLU A 241 6.32 10.67 -24.98
C GLU A 241 7.05 11.98 -25.31
N SER A 242 6.69 13.08 -24.64
CA SER A 242 7.34 14.38 -24.82
C SER A 242 8.84 14.36 -24.46
N LEU A 243 9.32 13.36 -23.71
CA LEU A 243 10.74 13.20 -23.36
C LEU A 243 11.56 12.55 -24.47
N TYR A 244 10.93 12.06 -25.54
CA TYR A 244 11.64 11.54 -26.71
C TYR A 244 12.25 12.65 -27.57
N GLU A 245 11.59 13.81 -27.62
CA GLU A 245 12.07 14.98 -28.36
C GLU A 245 13.34 15.56 -27.72
N LYS A 246 14.31 15.92 -28.55
CA LYS A 246 15.53 16.56 -28.09
C LYS A 246 15.20 17.98 -27.60
N PRO A 247 15.50 18.34 -26.34
CA PRO A 247 15.30 19.69 -25.86
C PRO A 247 16.27 20.67 -26.53
N GLU A 248 15.94 21.96 -26.48
CA GLU A 248 16.83 23.03 -26.92
C GLU A 248 18.20 22.94 -26.22
N PRO A 249 19.30 23.34 -26.91
CA PRO A 249 20.62 23.35 -26.30
C PRO A 249 20.63 24.09 -24.96
N GLY A 250 21.13 23.42 -23.91
CA GLY A 250 21.22 23.98 -22.56
C GLY A 250 19.92 23.89 -21.73
N ARG A 251 18.83 23.34 -22.27
CA ARG A 251 17.58 23.12 -21.52
C ARG A 251 17.36 21.64 -21.21
N LYS A 252 16.73 21.38 -20.06
CA LYS A 252 16.21 20.06 -19.68
C LYS A 252 14.69 20.10 -19.82
N ARG A 253 14.10 19.02 -20.34
CA ARG A 253 12.65 18.82 -20.29
C ARG A 253 12.33 18.00 -19.04
N VAL A 254 11.45 18.52 -18.19
CA VAL A 254 11.12 17.92 -16.89
C VAL A 254 9.64 17.62 -16.85
N VAL A 255 9.29 16.40 -16.45
CA VAL A 255 7.92 15.96 -16.19
C VAL A 255 7.82 15.63 -14.71
N VAL A 256 6.91 16.30 -14.00
CA VAL A 256 6.65 16.06 -12.58
C VAL A 256 5.34 15.28 -12.46
N ILE A 257 5.40 14.09 -11.87
CA ILE A 257 4.24 13.22 -11.66
C ILE A 257 3.94 13.15 -10.16
N THR A 258 2.78 13.67 -9.77
CA THR A 258 2.27 13.60 -8.39
C THR A 258 1.09 12.63 -8.32
N ALA A 259 1.08 11.77 -7.32
CA ALA A 259 -0.03 10.86 -7.07
C ALA A 259 -0.09 10.47 -5.60
N ASP A 260 -1.29 10.10 -5.12
CA ASP A 260 -1.44 9.50 -3.80
C ASP A 260 -0.70 8.16 -3.70
N ARG A 261 -0.38 7.76 -2.47
CA ARG A 261 0.21 6.45 -2.16
C ARG A 261 -0.66 5.31 -2.72
N GLY A 262 -0.03 4.36 -3.40
CA GLY A 262 -0.73 3.17 -3.95
C GLY A 262 -1.47 3.41 -5.27
N ARG A 263 -1.30 4.56 -5.94
CA ARG A 263 -1.94 4.85 -7.24
C ARG A 263 -1.19 4.30 -8.47
N GLY A 264 -0.08 3.58 -8.28
CA GLY A 264 0.67 2.98 -9.39
C GLY A 264 1.60 3.94 -10.15
N LYS A 265 2.08 5.01 -9.49
CA LYS A 265 3.03 5.99 -10.04
C LYS A 265 4.33 5.31 -10.49
N SER A 266 4.99 4.56 -9.61
CA SER A 266 6.26 3.89 -9.91
C SER A 266 6.11 2.84 -11.02
N SER A 267 4.97 2.13 -11.05
CA SER A 267 4.64 1.17 -12.10
C SER A 267 4.55 1.82 -13.49
N VAL A 268 3.83 2.94 -13.64
CA VAL A 268 3.71 3.61 -14.95
C VAL A 268 5.00 4.33 -15.36
N VAL A 269 5.76 4.88 -14.40
CA VAL A 269 7.08 5.44 -14.68
C VAL A 269 8.02 4.34 -15.19
N GLY A 270 7.98 3.14 -14.59
CA GLY A 270 8.74 1.98 -15.07
C GLY A 270 8.39 1.60 -16.50
N LEU A 271 7.09 1.53 -16.85
CA LEU A 271 6.63 1.28 -18.22
C LEU A 271 7.10 2.37 -19.20
N GLY A 272 7.01 3.65 -18.79
CA GLY A 272 7.48 4.77 -19.59
C GLY A 272 8.99 4.75 -19.82
N ILE A 273 9.78 4.38 -18.81
CA ILE A 273 11.23 4.18 -18.92
C ILE A 273 11.55 3.08 -19.94
N ALA A 274 10.84 1.95 -19.89
CA ALA A 274 11.03 0.87 -20.85
C ALA A 274 10.78 1.34 -22.30
N ALA A 275 9.70 2.10 -22.52
CA ALA A 275 9.35 2.66 -23.82
C ALA A 275 10.38 3.68 -24.32
N LEU A 276 10.79 4.62 -23.45
CA LEU A 276 11.82 5.62 -23.75
C LEU A 276 13.15 4.97 -24.08
N ALA A 277 13.60 4.01 -23.26
CA ALA A 277 14.84 3.30 -23.47
C ALA A 277 14.84 2.55 -24.82
N HIS A 278 13.74 1.88 -25.15
CA HIS A 278 13.57 1.19 -26.43
C HIS A 278 13.64 2.16 -27.62
N LYS A 279 12.90 3.27 -27.57
CA LYS A 279 12.86 4.28 -28.65
C LYS A 279 14.20 4.98 -28.82
N LEU A 280 14.80 5.46 -27.73
CA LEU A 280 16.09 6.15 -27.74
C LEU A 280 17.22 5.23 -28.20
N ARG A 281 17.21 3.95 -27.80
CA ARG A 281 18.16 2.95 -28.31
C ARG A 281 18.01 2.76 -29.83
N ARG A 282 16.79 2.69 -30.36
CA ARG A 282 16.58 2.60 -31.82
C ARG A 282 17.08 3.83 -32.56
N ALA A 283 16.96 5.01 -31.97
CA ALA A 283 17.41 6.26 -32.59
C ALA A 283 18.93 6.52 -32.47
N LYS A 284 19.54 6.22 -31.32
CA LYS A 284 20.94 6.57 -31.01
C LYS A 284 21.90 5.37 -30.95
N GLY A 285 21.41 4.14 -31.08
CA GLY A 285 22.15 2.90 -30.89
C GLY A 285 22.37 2.50 -29.42
N ARG A 286 22.29 3.45 -28.47
CA ARG A 286 22.36 3.21 -27.03
C ARG A 286 21.43 4.13 -26.24
N CYS A 287 20.98 3.68 -25.08
CA CYS A 287 20.25 4.49 -24.11
C CYS A 287 20.68 4.12 -22.69
N ARG A 288 20.99 5.14 -21.89
CA ARG A 288 21.26 5.02 -20.46
C ARG A 288 20.18 5.75 -19.67
N VAL A 289 19.52 5.05 -18.76
CA VAL A 289 18.52 5.61 -17.85
C VAL A 289 19.02 5.47 -16.42
N LEU A 290 19.16 6.61 -15.74
CA LEU A 290 19.52 6.68 -14.34
C LEU A 290 18.25 6.77 -13.49
N VAL A 291 18.10 5.86 -12.54
CA VAL A 291 17.04 5.88 -11.53
C VAL A 291 17.64 6.28 -10.19
N THR A 292 17.00 7.18 -9.45
CA THR A 292 17.46 7.57 -8.11
C THR A 292 16.31 7.76 -7.13
N ALA A 293 16.54 7.39 -5.88
CA ALA A 293 15.63 7.49 -4.74
C ALA A 293 16.45 7.40 -3.44
N PRO A 294 15.89 7.72 -2.25
CA PRO A 294 16.60 7.61 -0.98
C PRO A 294 17.10 6.19 -0.65
N SER A 295 16.34 5.16 -1.00
CA SER A 295 16.72 3.76 -0.80
C SER A 295 16.47 2.90 -2.05
N GLU A 296 17.19 1.77 -2.12
CA GLU A 296 17.00 0.75 -3.16
C GLU A 296 15.59 0.12 -3.09
N SER A 297 15.01 0.01 -1.90
CA SER A 297 13.65 -0.53 -1.73
C SER A 297 12.57 0.34 -2.38
N ASN A 298 12.76 1.66 -2.49
CA ASN A 298 11.77 2.56 -3.10
C ASN A 298 11.58 2.30 -4.60
N VAL A 299 12.61 1.82 -5.30
CA VAL A 299 12.62 1.71 -6.78
C VAL A 299 12.26 0.33 -7.29
N GLN A 300 12.04 -0.66 -6.41
CA GLN A 300 11.78 -2.05 -6.81
C GLN A 300 10.56 -2.19 -7.72
N GLU A 301 9.48 -1.48 -7.43
CA GLU A 301 8.27 -1.49 -8.24
C GLU A 301 8.52 -0.84 -9.63
N LEU A 302 9.31 0.24 -9.68
CA LEU A 302 9.72 0.85 -10.95
C LEU A 302 10.55 -0.12 -11.79
N PHE A 303 11.56 -0.77 -11.20
CA PHE A 303 12.39 -1.75 -11.88
C PHE A 303 11.60 -2.96 -12.35
N ARG A 304 10.65 -3.44 -11.56
CA ARG A 304 9.75 -4.53 -11.93
C ARG A 304 8.98 -4.21 -13.22
N PHE A 305 8.38 -3.03 -13.31
CA PHE A 305 7.62 -2.62 -14.50
C PHE A 305 8.51 -2.22 -15.67
N ALA A 306 9.70 -1.65 -15.42
CA ALA A 306 10.69 -1.42 -16.46
C ALA A 306 11.18 -2.72 -17.09
N LYS A 307 11.46 -3.75 -16.26
CA LYS A 307 11.81 -5.10 -16.70
C LYS A 307 10.70 -5.69 -17.57
N LEU A 308 9.47 -5.71 -17.04
CA LEU A 308 8.32 -6.27 -17.74
C LEU A 308 8.07 -5.55 -19.08
N GLY A 309 8.17 -4.22 -19.11
CA GLY A 309 8.01 -3.44 -20.34
C GLY A 309 9.12 -3.71 -21.36
N LEU A 310 10.38 -3.83 -20.93
CA LEU A 310 11.50 -4.12 -21.81
C LEU A 310 11.43 -5.56 -22.37
N GLU A 311 11.05 -6.54 -21.55
CA GLU A 311 10.81 -7.92 -21.99
C GLU A 311 9.67 -8.00 -23.01
N ASN A 312 8.56 -7.28 -22.76
CA ASN A 312 7.43 -7.20 -23.70
C ASN A 312 7.81 -6.55 -25.04
N LEU A 313 8.82 -5.68 -25.03
CA LEU A 313 9.42 -5.09 -26.24
C LEU A 313 10.52 -5.94 -26.88
N GLY A 314 10.74 -7.17 -26.39
CA GLY A 314 11.65 -8.16 -26.96
C GLY A 314 13.11 -8.04 -26.52
N HIS A 315 13.42 -7.31 -25.45
CA HIS A 315 14.78 -7.24 -24.91
C HIS A 315 15.08 -8.44 -24.00
N LYS A 316 16.23 -9.09 -24.22
CA LYS A 316 16.77 -10.08 -23.28
C LYS A 316 17.59 -9.35 -22.22
N LEU A 317 17.15 -9.42 -20.96
CA LEU A 317 17.71 -8.62 -19.87
C LEU A 317 18.62 -9.46 -18.98
N GLU A 318 19.75 -8.87 -18.61
CA GLU A 318 20.54 -9.24 -17.45
C GLU A 318 20.12 -8.34 -16.29
N VAL A 319 19.79 -8.95 -15.14
CA VAL A 319 19.33 -8.25 -13.94
C VAL A 319 20.50 -8.15 -12.97
N GLU A 320 20.78 -6.94 -12.50
CA GLU A 320 21.77 -6.69 -11.47
C GLU A 320 21.05 -6.53 -10.13
N GLU A 321 21.41 -7.36 -9.15
CA GLU A 321 20.79 -7.39 -7.84
C GLU A 321 21.83 -7.15 -6.73
N ARG A 322 21.40 -6.45 -5.68
CA ARG A 322 22.18 -6.21 -4.46
C ARG A 322 21.28 -6.51 -3.27
N GLN A 323 21.68 -7.47 -2.43
CA GLN A 323 20.88 -7.89 -1.27
C GLN A 323 19.42 -8.23 -1.65
N ASP A 324 19.24 -9.01 -2.71
CA ASP A 324 17.92 -9.41 -3.26
C ASP A 324 17.05 -8.25 -3.79
N LEU A 325 17.62 -7.05 -3.94
CA LEU A 325 16.97 -5.88 -4.54
C LEU A 325 17.54 -5.63 -5.92
N VAL A 326 16.65 -5.41 -6.91
CA VAL A 326 17.06 -5.07 -8.27
C VAL A 326 17.60 -3.64 -8.29
N VAL A 327 18.84 -3.49 -8.75
CA VAL A 327 19.54 -2.19 -8.89
C VAL A 327 19.90 -1.89 -10.34
N GLY A 328 19.74 -2.84 -11.27
CA GLY A 328 20.01 -2.58 -12.68
C GLY A 328 19.37 -3.58 -13.64
N LEU A 329 19.11 -3.12 -14.85
CA LEU A 329 18.64 -3.91 -16.00
C LEU A 329 19.51 -3.57 -17.21
N ARG A 330 20.15 -4.58 -17.79
CA ARG A 330 21.04 -4.42 -18.96
C ARG A 330 20.58 -5.27 -20.12
N ALA A 331 20.57 -4.69 -21.32
CA ALA A 331 20.36 -5.36 -22.59
C ALA A 331 21.24 -4.71 -23.67
N LYS A 332 21.26 -5.29 -24.87
CA LYS A 332 22.07 -4.78 -25.99
C LYS A 332 21.70 -3.33 -26.36
N GLY A 333 22.50 -2.38 -25.87
CA GLY A 333 22.31 -0.94 -26.07
C GLY A 333 21.31 -0.28 -25.11
N VAL A 334 20.84 -0.97 -24.08
CA VAL A 334 19.93 -0.42 -23.06
C VAL A 334 20.51 -0.70 -21.68
N GLU A 335 20.62 0.35 -20.88
CA GLU A 335 21.06 0.26 -19.48
C GLU A 335 20.10 1.10 -18.63
N VAL A 336 19.42 0.48 -17.67
CA VAL A 336 18.65 1.14 -16.62
C VAL A 336 19.31 0.81 -15.31
N PHE A 337 19.79 1.78 -14.56
CA PHE A 337 20.59 1.54 -13.35
C PHE A 337 20.24 2.51 -12.24
N TYR A 338 20.33 2.03 -11.01
CA TYR A 338 20.08 2.79 -9.81
C TYR A 338 21.38 3.37 -9.25
N LEU A 339 21.32 4.62 -8.78
CA LEU A 339 22.33 5.18 -7.89
C LEU A 339 21.66 5.97 -6.76
N LYS A 340 22.35 6.03 -5.62
CA LYS A 340 21.92 6.89 -4.52
C LYS A 340 21.97 8.36 -4.96
N PRO A 341 21.16 9.26 -4.35
CA PRO A 341 21.02 10.63 -4.82
C PRO A 341 22.35 11.38 -4.90
N ILE A 342 23.27 11.15 -3.95
CA ILE A 342 24.58 11.79 -3.93
C ILE A 342 25.49 11.35 -5.08
N GLU A 343 25.41 10.08 -5.48
CA GLU A 343 26.18 9.50 -6.58
C GLU A 343 25.56 9.87 -7.94
N ALA A 344 24.23 9.96 -7.99
CA ALA A 344 23.46 10.27 -9.19
C ALA A 344 23.78 11.68 -9.75
N VAL A 345 24.04 12.66 -8.89
CA VAL A 345 24.31 14.06 -9.27
C VAL A 345 25.50 14.20 -10.22
N THR A 346 26.52 13.36 -10.09
CA THR A 346 27.74 13.45 -10.93
C THR A 346 27.65 12.65 -12.22
N GLN A 347 26.54 11.93 -12.45
CA GLN A 347 26.41 10.97 -13.53
C GLN A 347 25.61 11.53 -14.70
N ARG A 348 25.97 11.10 -15.92
CA ARG A 348 25.26 11.47 -17.14
C ARG A 348 24.44 10.29 -17.66
N ALA A 349 23.16 10.56 -17.90
CA ALA A 349 22.21 9.63 -18.51
C ALA A 349 21.40 10.34 -19.60
N ASP A 350 20.79 9.58 -20.52
CA ASP A 350 19.86 10.11 -21.50
C ASP A 350 18.54 10.53 -20.84
N ILE A 351 18.12 9.79 -19.81
CA ILE A 351 16.93 10.04 -19.00
C ILE A 351 17.31 9.86 -17.53
N VAL A 352 16.83 10.76 -16.67
CA VAL A 352 16.94 10.64 -15.21
C VAL A 352 15.53 10.52 -14.63
N ALA A 353 15.28 9.45 -13.90
CA ALA A 353 14.04 9.21 -13.18
C ALA A 353 14.29 9.32 -11.67
N VAL A 354 13.59 10.23 -11.03
CA VAL A 354 13.71 10.49 -9.58
C VAL A 354 12.42 10.02 -8.91
N ASP A 355 12.48 8.90 -8.18
CA ASP A 355 11.35 8.51 -7.31
C ASP A 355 11.51 9.16 -5.93
N GLU A 356 10.38 9.45 -5.30
CA GLU A 356 10.30 10.20 -4.03
C GLU A 356 11.08 11.52 -4.05
N ALA A 357 11.08 12.24 -5.18
CA ALA A 357 11.82 13.51 -5.35
C ALA A 357 11.57 14.54 -4.23
N ALA A 358 10.38 14.54 -3.61
CA ALA A 358 10.04 15.43 -2.49
C ALA A 358 10.86 15.17 -1.21
N SER A 359 11.53 14.02 -1.10
CA SER A 359 12.44 13.69 0.00
C SER A 359 13.88 14.17 -0.23
N LEU A 360 14.20 14.60 -1.46
CA LEU A 360 15.53 15.09 -1.83
C LEU A 360 15.66 16.58 -1.59
N GLN A 361 16.87 17.01 -1.27
CA GLN A 361 17.17 18.43 -1.14
C GLN A 361 17.05 19.12 -2.50
N VAL A 362 16.44 20.31 -2.51
CA VAL A 362 16.22 21.09 -3.74
C VAL A 362 17.50 21.28 -4.57
N PRO A 363 18.68 21.62 -3.99
CA PRO A 363 19.92 21.73 -4.76
C PRO A 363 20.32 20.44 -5.49
N MET A 364 20.04 19.27 -4.92
CA MET A 364 20.32 17.99 -5.57
C MET A 364 19.42 17.79 -6.78
N LEU A 365 18.14 18.16 -6.68
CA LEU A 365 17.19 18.07 -7.80
C LEU A 365 17.58 18.97 -8.97
N PHE A 366 18.19 20.14 -8.71
CA PHE A 366 18.70 21.01 -9.77
C PHE A 366 19.97 20.46 -10.44
N ALA A 367 20.77 19.69 -9.70
CA ALA A 367 22.02 19.13 -10.19
C ALA A 367 21.80 17.84 -11.02
N LEU A 368 20.79 17.04 -10.68
CA LEU A 368 20.25 15.95 -11.51
C LEU A 368 19.69 16.50 -12.83
#